data_AF-A0A1W9ZFS4-F1
#
_entry.id   AF-A0A1W9ZFS4-F1
#
_cell.length_a   1.000
_cell.length_b   1.000
_cell.length_c   1.000
_cell.angle_alpha   90.00
_cell.angle_beta   90.00
_cell.angle_gamma   90.00
#
_symmetry.space_group_name_H-M   'P 1'
#
loop_
_entity.id
_entity.type
_entity.pdbx_description
1 polymer ?
#
loop_
_entity_poly.entity_id
_entity_poly.type
_entity_poly.pdbx_seq_one_letter_code
_entity_poly.pdbx_strand_id
1 'polypeptide(L)'
;MGAGSMTSTELAPAPPRQRRPWRAILLALAAITIVASITTYLTAPRPGGTMDPESTSSAGAHALVTLLREGGVEVVVAHTIADVESAARSGSQLLVAQTQYLTDNILLDRLAKVPGDLLLVEPTSRTRNALTPGLRIGKAGPFDSQPDCQLREAIRAGKVKFGPTDTYRAKGELDLISCYEGALVRFRDDGRTITVVGSSDFMTNDGLLQEGNAALAMNLAGAQPRLVWYAPDRIEGEKSSPSSIYDLIPANVTWIVWQLWLVVILVALWKGRRIGPLVAEELPVVVRASETVEGRGRLYRSRRARDRAAQALRTATLQRLVPRLGIGANAAPPAVVMTVAQRWGADPEFVRYHLFGPPPATDNDLLQLARALDDIERQVTHS
;
A
#
# COMPACT_ATOMS: atom_id res chain seq x y z
N MET A 1 -48.09 -43.61 50.98
CA MET A 1 -48.63 -42.42 50.28
C MET A 1 -47.72 -41.25 50.62
N GLY A 2 -47.06 -40.53 49.72
CA GLY A 2 -46.99 -40.60 48.26
C GLY A 2 -45.57 -40.23 47.79
N ALA A 3 -45.17 -40.76 46.64
CA ALA A 3 -43.91 -40.45 45.99
C ALA A 3 -43.96 -39.04 45.40
N GLY A 4 -43.04 -38.16 45.80
CA GLY A 4 -42.85 -36.86 45.19
C GLY A 4 -42.17 -37.01 43.83
N SER A 5 -42.87 -36.60 42.77
CA SER A 5 -42.40 -36.56 41.40
C SER A 5 -41.19 -35.62 41.25
N MET A 6 -40.07 -36.14 40.73
CA MET A 6 -38.96 -35.32 40.25
C MET A 6 -39.36 -34.63 38.94
N THR A 7 -39.56 -33.32 38.97
CA THR A 7 -39.66 -32.50 37.77
C THR A 7 -38.28 -32.33 37.14
N SER A 8 -38.10 -32.92 35.96
CA SER A 8 -36.94 -32.74 35.10
C SER A 8 -36.88 -31.29 34.62
N THR A 9 -35.84 -30.56 34.99
CA THR A 9 -35.53 -29.25 34.39
C THR A 9 -34.99 -29.48 32.98
N GLU A 10 -35.79 -29.16 31.98
CA GLU A 10 -35.38 -29.15 30.56
C GLU A 10 -34.33 -28.05 30.34
N LEU A 11 -33.14 -28.43 29.92
CA LEU A 11 -32.07 -27.50 29.55
C LEU A 11 -32.45 -26.82 28.22
N ALA A 12 -32.67 -25.50 28.23
CA ALA A 12 -32.89 -24.73 27.01
C ALA A 12 -31.70 -24.89 26.03
N PRO A 13 -31.94 -25.03 24.71
CA PRO A 13 -30.87 -25.20 23.75
C PRO A 13 -30.01 -23.93 23.66
N ALA A 14 -28.68 -24.10 23.71
CA ALA A 14 -27.72 -23.02 23.54
C ALA A 14 -27.91 -22.34 22.16
N PRO A 15 -27.83 -21.00 22.07
CA PRO A 15 -27.97 -20.31 20.79
C PRO A 15 -26.88 -20.76 19.82
N PRO A 16 -27.17 -20.85 18.51
CA PRO A 16 -26.18 -21.29 17.54
C PRO A 16 -24.99 -20.33 17.57
N ARG A 17 -23.80 -20.89 17.69
CA ARG A 17 -22.51 -20.20 17.70
C ARG A 17 -22.35 -19.46 16.36
N GLN A 18 -22.85 -18.23 16.30
CA GLN A 18 -22.82 -17.39 15.11
C GLN A 18 -21.35 -17.18 14.73
N ARG A 19 -20.89 -17.92 13.71
CA ARG A 19 -19.53 -17.81 13.19
C ARG A 19 -19.36 -16.36 12.75
N ARG A 20 -18.47 -15.65 13.46
CA ARG A 20 -18.20 -14.20 13.34
C ARG A 20 -18.32 -13.72 11.88
N PRO A 21 -19.23 -12.77 11.57
CA PRO A 21 -19.41 -12.21 10.23
C PRO A 21 -18.12 -11.57 9.68
N TRP A 22 -17.20 -11.21 10.57
CA TRP A 22 -15.87 -10.69 10.26
C TRP A 22 -15.01 -11.62 9.39
N ARG A 23 -15.12 -12.95 9.51
CA ARG A 23 -14.34 -13.87 8.64
C ARG A 23 -14.85 -13.83 7.20
N ALA A 24 -16.17 -13.78 7.01
CA ALA A 24 -16.77 -13.66 5.69
C ALA A 24 -16.45 -12.29 5.06
N ILE A 25 -16.49 -11.21 5.86
CA ILE A 25 -16.11 -9.87 5.42
C ILE A 25 -14.62 -9.81 5.03
N LEU A 26 -13.73 -10.39 5.83
CA LEU A 26 -12.30 -10.43 5.51
C LEU A 26 -12.00 -11.24 4.25
N LEU A 27 -12.67 -12.39 4.06
CA LEU A 27 -12.54 -13.19 2.85
C LEU A 27 -13.08 -12.47 1.61
N ALA A 28 -14.22 -11.79 1.73
CA ALA A 28 -14.77 -10.97 0.64
C ALA A 28 -13.85 -9.80 0.28
N LEU A 29 -13.31 -9.10 1.28
CA LEU A 29 -12.35 -8.02 1.08
C LEU A 29 -11.07 -8.54 0.42
N ALA A 30 -10.53 -9.66 0.90
CA ALA A 30 -9.36 -10.30 0.30
C ALA A 30 -9.61 -10.69 -1.16
N ALA A 31 -10.75 -11.31 -1.45
CA ALA A 31 -11.14 -11.66 -2.82
C ALA A 31 -11.25 -10.42 -3.72
N ILE A 32 -11.90 -9.35 -3.25
CA ILE A 32 -12.00 -8.08 -3.99
C ILE A 32 -10.61 -7.48 -4.23
N THR A 33 -9.73 -7.47 -3.23
CA THR A 33 -8.36 -6.96 -3.40
C THR A 33 -7.56 -7.79 -4.38
N ILE A 34 -7.69 -9.12 -4.37
CA ILE A 34 -6.99 -10.01 -5.31
C ILE A 34 -7.48 -9.76 -6.72
N VAL A 35 -8.80 -9.74 -6.94
CA VAL A 35 -9.39 -9.45 -8.25
C VAL A 35 -8.97 -8.07 -8.72
N ALA A 36 -9.09 -7.04 -7.87
CA ALA A 36 -8.65 -5.69 -8.22
C ALA A 36 -7.15 -5.63 -8.56
N SER A 37 -6.30 -6.35 -7.83
CA SER A 37 -4.85 -6.42 -8.07
C SER A 37 -4.54 -7.10 -9.39
N ILE A 38 -5.19 -8.23 -9.67
CA ILE A 38 -5.03 -8.98 -10.93
C ILE A 38 -5.53 -8.15 -12.10
N THR A 39 -6.73 -7.57 -12.00
CA THR A 39 -7.26 -6.68 -13.05
C THR A 39 -6.32 -5.51 -13.28
N THR A 40 -5.88 -4.82 -12.22
CA THR A 40 -4.92 -3.71 -12.33
C THR A 40 -3.62 -4.15 -12.99
N TYR A 41 -3.09 -5.32 -12.63
CA TYR A 41 -1.86 -5.84 -13.23
C TYR A 41 -2.03 -6.16 -14.72
N LEU A 42 -3.15 -6.76 -15.10
CA LEU A 42 -3.45 -7.14 -16.48
C LEU A 42 -3.82 -5.95 -17.36
N THR A 43 -4.41 -4.89 -16.79
CA THR A 43 -4.84 -3.69 -17.52
C THR A 43 -3.93 -2.49 -17.26
N ALA A 44 -2.86 -2.65 -16.49
CA ALA A 44 -1.94 -1.56 -16.21
C ALA A 44 -1.33 -1.08 -17.53
N PRO A 45 -1.37 0.23 -17.80
CA PRO A 45 -0.64 0.78 -18.94
C PRO A 45 0.82 0.39 -18.84
N ARG A 46 1.36 -0.25 -19.87
CA ARG A 46 2.80 -0.48 -19.99
C ARG A 46 3.43 0.84 -20.43
N PRO A 47 4.22 1.50 -19.58
CA PRO A 47 4.91 2.71 -19.97
C PRO A 47 5.99 2.34 -21.00
N GLY A 48 6.12 3.15 -22.03
CA GLY A 48 7.09 3.00 -23.10
C GLY A 48 7.07 4.22 -24.02
N GLY A 49 8.08 4.34 -24.87
CA GLY A 49 8.26 5.48 -25.76
C GLY A 49 7.16 5.60 -26.81
N THR A 50 7.15 6.72 -27.54
CA THR A 50 6.28 6.88 -28.71
C THR A 50 6.65 5.82 -29.76
N MET A 51 5.65 5.20 -30.39
CA MET A 51 5.82 4.09 -31.35
C MET A 51 6.50 2.82 -30.76
N ASP A 52 6.55 2.68 -29.44
CA ASP A 52 6.99 1.45 -28.79
C ASP A 52 5.95 0.33 -29.03
N PRO A 53 6.35 -0.81 -29.63
CA PRO A 53 5.45 -1.92 -29.96
C PRO A 53 4.91 -2.68 -28.74
N GLU A 54 5.49 -2.50 -27.55
CA GLU A 54 5.03 -3.15 -26.30
C GLU A 54 4.23 -2.20 -25.41
N SER A 55 4.29 -0.89 -25.69
CA SER A 55 3.63 0.15 -24.92
C SER A 55 2.14 0.25 -25.22
N THR A 56 1.33 0.17 -24.17
CA THR A 56 -0.12 0.36 -24.23
C THR A 56 -0.53 1.79 -23.86
N SER A 57 0.42 2.73 -23.80
CA SER A 57 0.12 4.16 -23.66
C SER A 57 -0.53 4.71 -24.93
N SER A 58 -1.13 5.90 -24.87
CA SER A 58 -1.73 6.57 -26.03
C SER A 58 -0.78 6.71 -27.23
N ALA A 59 0.49 7.02 -26.94
CA ALA A 59 1.54 7.23 -27.93
C ALA A 59 2.27 5.94 -28.36
N GLY A 60 2.01 4.80 -27.70
CA GLY A 60 2.59 3.50 -28.06
C GLY A 60 1.98 2.91 -29.35
N ALA A 61 2.52 1.78 -29.82
CA ALA A 61 2.08 1.09 -31.03
C ALA A 61 1.59 -0.36 -30.80
N HIS A 62 1.39 -0.77 -29.54
CA HIS A 62 0.97 -2.14 -29.19
C HIS A 62 -0.30 -2.60 -29.92
N ALA A 63 -1.30 -1.73 -30.07
CA ALA A 63 -2.53 -2.08 -30.77
C ALA A 63 -2.27 -2.40 -32.25
N LEU A 64 -1.47 -1.58 -32.95
CA LEU A 64 -1.13 -1.82 -34.35
C LEU A 64 -0.34 -3.12 -34.52
N VAL A 65 0.65 -3.36 -33.66
CA VAL A 65 1.45 -4.61 -33.71
C VAL A 65 0.59 -5.84 -33.44
N THR A 66 -0.37 -5.74 -32.52
CA THR A 66 -1.33 -6.82 -32.26
C THR A 66 -2.19 -7.09 -33.49
N LEU A 67 -2.76 -6.05 -34.10
CA LEU A 67 -3.57 -6.17 -35.32
C LEU A 67 -2.77 -6.75 -36.50
N LEU A 68 -1.52 -6.35 -36.68
CA LEU A 68 -0.64 -6.89 -37.73
C LEU A 68 -0.38 -8.38 -37.52
N ARG A 69 -0.09 -8.80 -36.28
CA ARG A 69 0.12 -10.22 -35.93
C ARG A 69 -1.15 -11.05 -36.13
N GLU A 70 -2.30 -10.55 -35.71
CA GLU A 70 -3.60 -11.18 -35.97
C GLU A 70 -3.92 -11.26 -37.47
N GLY A 71 -3.48 -10.25 -38.24
CA GLY A 71 -3.52 -10.21 -39.70
C GLY A 71 -2.51 -11.14 -40.40
N GLY A 72 -1.72 -11.91 -39.66
CA GLY A 72 -0.77 -12.89 -40.20
C GLY A 72 0.61 -12.33 -40.56
N VAL A 73 0.92 -11.09 -40.18
CA VAL A 73 2.25 -10.48 -40.38
C VAL A 73 3.18 -10.88 -39.24
N GLU A 74 4.34 -11.45 -39.58
CA GLU A 74 5.41 -11.72 -38.61
C GLU A 74 6.11 -10.40 -38.24
N VAL A 75 5.74 -9.83 -37.08
CA VAL A 75 6.37 -8.61 -36.56
C VAL A 75 7.53 -8.93 -35.63
N VAL A 76 8.74 -8.64 -36.08
CA VAL A 76 10.00 -8.77 -35.33
C VAL A 76 10.41 -7.40 -34.80
N VAL A 77 10.41 -7.25 -33.48
CA VAL A 77 10.83 -6.01 -32.82
C VAL A 77 12.35 -5.98 -32.72
N ALA A 78 12.96 -4.90 -33.22
CA ALA A 78 14.39 -4.66 -33.15
C ALA A 78 14.66 -3.44 -32.26
N HIS A 79 15.58 -3.57 -31.29
CA HIS A 79 15.95 -2.47 -30.39
C HIS A 79 17.29 -1.84 -30.78
N THR A 80 18.10 -2.55 -31.55
CA THR A 80 19.38 -2.08 -32.07
C THR A 80 19.50 -2.30 -33.57
N ILE A 81 20.42 -1.58 -34.22
CA ILE A 81 20.71 -1.82 -35.65
C ILE A 81 21.30 -3.22 -35.89
N ALA A 82 22.01 -3.80 -34.92
CA ALA A 82 22.44 -5.19 -35.02
C ALA A 82 21.25 -6.16 -35.07
N ASP A 83 20.19 -5.90 -34.29
CA ASP A 83 18.96 -6.69 -34.34
C ASP A 83 18.29 -6.54 -35.72
N VAL A 84 18.24 -5.32 -36.27
CA VAL A 84 17.71 -5.05 -37.62
C VAL A 84 18.46 -5.86 -38.67
N GLU A 85 19.78 -5.80 -38.68
CA GLU A 85 20.63 -6.54 -39.63
C GLU A 85 20.44 -8.06 -39.51
N SER A 86 20.22 -8.57 -38.29
CA SER A 86 19.98 -10.00 -38.06
C SER A 86 18.59 -10.47 -38.50
N ALA A 87 17.58 -9.59 -38.41
CA ALA A 87 16.18 -9.91 -38.64
C ALA A 87 15.73 -9.67 -40.08
N ALA A 88 16.36 -8.72 -40.78
CA ALA A 88 16.03 -8.33 -42.13
C ALA A 88 16.41 -9.41 -43.16
N ARG A 89 15.53 -9.62 -44.14
CA ARG A 89 15.72 -10.58 -45.24
C ARG A 89 15.22 -10.01 -46.56
N SER A 90 15.62 -10.61 -47.68
CA SER A 90 14.99 -10.34 -48.96
C SER A 90 13.50 -10.69 -48.88
N GLY A 91 12.63 -9.72 -49.16
CA GLY A 91 11.16 -9.86 -49.04
C GLY A 91 10.57 -9.50 -47.67
N SER A 92 11.37 -9.02 -46.70
CA SER A 92 10.84 -8.33 -45.52
C SER A 92 10.66 -6.84 -45.78
N GLN A 93 9.83 -6.19 -44.96
CA GLN A 93 9.78 -4.73 -44.85
C GLN A 93 10.45 -4.29 -43.55
N LEU A 94 11.24 -3.22 -43.60
CA LEU A 94 11.80 -2.55 -42.43
C LEU A 94 11.02 -1.26 -42.19
N LEU A 95 10.40 -1.16 -41.01
CA LEU A 95 9.84 0.09 -40.52
C LEU A 95 10.87 0.80 -39.64
N VAL A 96 11.16 2.06 -39.97
CA VAL A 96 12.05 2.93 -39.18
C VAL A 96 11.25 4.14 -38.72
N ALA A 97 11.12 4.31 -37.41
CA ALA A 97 10.47 5.45 -36.77
C ALA A 97 11.38 6.07 -35.69
N GLN A 98 10.89 7.09 -34.97
CA GLN A 98 11.59 7.75 -33.87
C GLN A 98 13.04 8.15 -34.24
N THR A 99 13.19 8.67 -35.46
CA THR A 99 14.50 8.89 -36.07
C THR A 99 15.31 10.01 -35.42
N GLN A 100 14.75 10.74 -34.46
CA GLN A 100 15.49 11.71 -33.64
C GLN A 100 16.54 11.06 -32.73
N TYR A 101 16.40 9.76 -32.43
CA TYR A 101 17.41 9.00 -31.68
C TYR A 101 18.52 8.43 -32.57
N LEU A 102 18.35 8.47 -33.90
CA LEU A 102 19.38 8.10 -34.89
C LEU A 102 20.31 9.28 -35.16
N THR A 103 21.21 9.52 -34.20
CA THR A 103 22.15 10.64 -34.27
C THR A 103 23.46 10.30 -34.98
N ASP A 104 23.80 9.03 -35.18
CA ASP A 104 25.04 8.65 -35.83
C ASP A 104 24.84 8.36 -37.34
N ASN A 105 25.68 8.95 -38.19
CA ASN A 105 25.66 8.68 -39.63
C ASN A 105 26.14 7.27 -39.97
N ILE A 106 26.98 6.66 -39.14
CA ILE A 106 27.43 5.27 -39.32
C ILE A 106 26.23 4.32 -39.20
N LEU A 107 25.36 4.58 -38.23
CA LEU A 107 24.12 3.84 -38.03
C LEU A 107 23.17 3.99 -39.22
N LEU A 108 23.06 5.20 -39.78
CA LEU A 108 22.26 5.46 -40.98
C LEU A 108 22.82 4.76 -42.24
N ASP A 109 24.14 4.74 -42.43
CA ASP A 109 24.79 4.02 -43.54
C ASP A 109 24.57 2.50 -43.45
N ARG A 110 24.60 1.95 -42.24
CA ARG A 110 24.25 0.54 -42.00
C ARG A 110 22.79 0.26 -42.34
N LEU A 111 21.85 1.08 -41.85
CA LEU A 111 20.43 0.97 -42.19
C LEU A 111 20.18 1.08 -43.70
N ALA A 112 20.91 1.95 -44.41
CA ALA A 112 20.77 2.10 -45.85
C ALA A 112 21.05 0.79 -46.61
N LYS A 113 21.99 -0.03 -46.11
CA LYS A 113 22.45 -1.30 -46.70
C LYS A 113 21.59 -2.51 -46.33
N VAL A 114 20.62 -2.35 -45.42
CA VAL A 114 19.73 -3.44 -45.00
C VAL A 114 18.82 -3.85 -46.17
N PRO A 115 18.70 -5.16 -46.47
CA PRO A 115 17.83 -5.66 -47.54
C PRO A 115 16.34 -5.55 -47.16
N GLY A 116 15.49 -5.41 -48.18
CA GLY A 116 14.04 -5.33 -48.02
C GLY A 116 13.47 -3.97 -48.37
N ASP A 117 12.14 -3.87 -48.36
CA ASP A 117 11.44 -2.60 -48.57
C ASP A 117 11.55 -1.73 -47.32
N LEU A 118 11.63 -0.41 -47.49
CA LEU A 118 11.79 0.54 -46.39
C LEU A 118 10.50 1.35 -46.20
N LEU A 119 9.96 1.33 -44.99
CA LEU A 119 8.89 2.23 -44.53
C LEU A 119 9.47 3.20 -43.50
N LEU A 120 9.72 4.42 -43.94
CA LEU A 120 10.32 5.47 -43.12
C LEU A 120 9.21 6.39 -42.59
N VAL A 121 9.04 6.41 -41.27
CA VAL A 121 7.96 7.13 -40.59
C VAL A 121 8.52 8.34 -39.88
N GLU A 122 8.01 9.52 -40.26
CA GLU A 122 8.36 10.82 -39.70
C GLU A 122 9.89 11.04 -39.58
N PRO A 123 10.64 10.93 -40.70
CA PRO A 123 12.09 11.08 -40.65
C PRO A 123 12.52 12.51 -40.34
N THR A 124 13.47 12.65 -39.42
CA THR A 124 14.21 13.90 -39.26
C THR A 124 14.95 14.26 -40.53
N SER A 125 15.33 15.53 -40.65
CA SER A 125 16.08 16.00 -41.83
C SER A 125 17.40 15.25 -42.05
N ARG A 126 18.06 14.78 -40.98
CA ARG A 126 19.28 13.98 -41.08
C ARG A 126 18.99 12.62 -41.73
N THR A 127 18.05 11.88 -41.17
CA THR A 127 17.68 10.54 -41.63
C THR A 127 17.11 10.57 -43.04
N ARG A 128 16.24 11.55 -43.37
CA ARG A 128 15.73 11.74 -44.74
C ARG A 128 16.87 11.99 -45.73
N ASN A 129 17.82 12.87 -45.40
CA ASN A 129 18.93 13.18 -46.32
C ASN A 129 19.85 11.97 -46.54
N ALA A 130 20.00 11.10 -45.53
CA ALA A 130 20.84 9.90 -45.62
C ALA A 130 20.14 8.74 -46.36
N LEU A 131 18.88 8.45 -46.04
CA LEU A 131 18.14 7.28 -46.56
C LEU A 131 17.32 7.59 -47.82
N THR A 132 16.97 8.86 -48.04
CA THR A 132 16.09 9.31 -49.14
C THR A 132 16.58 10.63 -49.77
N PRO A 133 17.82 10.71 -50.29
CA PRO A 133 18.42 11.96 -50.77
C PRO A 133 17.68 12.62 -51.95
N GLY A 134 16.86 11.84 -52.68
CA GLY A 134 15.97 12.31 -53.75
C GLY A 134 14.70 13.02 -53.26
N LEU A 135 14.47 13.10 -51.95
CA LEU A 135 13.32 13.80 -51.35
C LEU A 135 13.71 15.13 -50.72
N ARG A 136 12.78 16.08 -50.77
CA ARG A 136 12.83 17.36 -50.04
C ARG A 136 11.51 17.61 -49.33
N ILE A 137 11.54 18.42 -48.27
CA ILE A 137 10.32 18.84 -47.57
C ILE A 137 9.47 19.73 -48.49
N GLY A 138 8.17 19.45 -48.53
CA GLY A 138 7.14 20.23 -49.21
C GLY A 138 6.60 21.36 -48.34
N LYS A 139 5.39 21.82 -48.65
CA LYS A 139 4.67 22.78 -47.78
C LYS A 139 3.93 21.99 -46.69
N ALA A 140 3.70 22.58 -45.53
CA ALA A 140 2.83 21.96 -44.53
C ALA A 140 1.50 21.56 -45.19
N GLY A 141 1.10 20.30 -44.97
CA GLY A 141 -0.14 19.75 -45.50
C GLY A 141 -1.32 20.02 -44.56
N PRO A 142 -2.56 19.81 -45.04
CA PRO A 142 -3.73 19.78 -44.17
C PRO A 142 -3.68 18.59 -43.20
N PHE A 143 -4.35 18.72 -42.06
CA PHE A 143 -4.36 17.68 -41.01
C PHE A 143 -5.20 16.44 -41.38
N ASP A 144 -6.14 16.61 -42.30
CA ASP A 144 -7.02 15.57 -42.82
C ASP A 144 -7.05 15.61 -44.35
N SER A 145 -6.81 14.46 -44.97
CA SER A 145 -6.62 14.38 -46.43
C SER A 145 -7.32 13.16 -47.01
N GLN A 146 -7.90 13.32 -48.20
CA GLN A 146 -8.31 12.22 -49.05
C GLN A 146 -7.12 11.75 -49.90
N PRO A 147 -7.09 10.48 -50.34
CA PRO A 147 -6.03 10.00 -51.21
C PRO A 147 -6.19 10.61 -52.62
N ASP A 148 -5.15 11.29 -53.10
CA ASP A 148 -5.03 11.94 -54.40
C ASP A 148 -4.11 11.15 -55.36
N CYS A 149 -4.04 9.83 -55.18
CA CYS A 149 -3.09 8.95 -55.85
C CYS A 149 -3.69 7.56 -56.16
N GLN A 150 -2.96 6.76 -56.94
CA GLN A 150 -3.36 5.39 -57.31
C GLN A 150 -2.84 4.30 -56.36
N LEU A 151 -2.28 4.67 -55.21
CA LEU A 151 -1.74 3.70 -54.25
C LEU A 151 -2.88 2.91 -53.60
N ARG A 152 -2.91 1.59 -53.80
CA ARG A 152 -3.97 0.70 -53.30
C ARG A 152 -4.17 0.83 -51.79
N GLU A 153 -3.08 0.95 -51.05
CA GLU A 153 -3.05 1.08 -49.59
C GLU A 153 -3.76 2.35 -49.12
N ALA A 154 -3.55 3.46 -49.83
CA ALA A 154 -4.18 4.76 -49.54
C ALA A 154 -5.66 4.78 -49.98
N ILE A 155 -5.96 4.25 -51.17
CA ILE A 155 -7.35 4.17 -51.65
C ILE A 155 -8.22 3.33 -50.72
N ARG A 156 -7.70 2.19 -50.23
CA ARG A 156 -8.42 1.33 -49.27
C ARG A 156 -8.61 1.98 -47.91
N ALA A 157 -7.68 2.83 -47.49
CA ALA A 157 -7.80 3.56 -46.24
C ALA A 157 -8.81 4.70 -46.33
N GLY A 158 -8.93 5.32 -47.51
CA GLY A 158 -9.80 6.48 -47.72
C GLY A 158 -9.24 7.71 -47.01
N LYS A 159 -10.12 8.52 -46.42
CA LYS A 159 -9.75 9.73 -45.69
C LYS A 159 -8.96 9.37 -44.43
N VAL A 160 -7.84 10.05 -44.20
CA VAL A 160 -6.92 9.80 -43.07
C VAL A 160 -6.66 11.11 -42.32
N LYS A 161 -6.49 11.03 -40.99
CA LYS A 161 -6.10 12.16 -40.13
C LYS A 161 -4.66 11.98 -39.64
N PHE A 162 -3.72 12.67 -40.28
CA PHE A 162 -2.31 12.60 -39.93
C PHE A 162 -1.93 13.50 -38.74
N GLY A 163 -2.77 14.48 -38.37
CA GLY A 163 -2.33 15.51 -37.44
C GLY A 163 -1.20 16.35 -38.05
N PRO A 164 -0.35 17.00 -37.23
CA PRO A 164 0.85 17.67 -37.74
C PRO A 164 1.70 16.70 -38.56
N THR A 165 1.90 17.01 -39.84
CA THR A 165 2.62 16.13 -40.76
C THR A 165 3.56 16.93 -41.65
N ASP A 166 4.75 16.38 -41.87
CA ASP A 166 5.58 16.80 -42.97
C ASP A 166 4.97 16.33 -44.29
N THR A 167 5.29 17.03 -45.38
CA THR A 167 5.05 16.54 -46.73
C THR A 167 6.35 16.45 -47.49
N TYR A 168 6.41 15.58 -48.48
CA TYR A 168 7.60 15.34 -49.28
C TYR A 168 7.33 15.54 -50.76
N ARG A 169 8.36 15.99 -51.47
CA ARG A 169 8.36 16.14 -52.92
C ARG A 169 9.65 15.63 -53.50
N ALA A 170 9.61 15.23 -54.77
CA ALA A 170 10.79 14.88 -55.54
C ALA A 170 11.77 16.07 -55.62
N LYS A 171 13.05 15.74 -55.52
CA LYS A 171 14.18 16.60 -55.85
C LYS A 171 14.73 16.14 -57.20
N GLY A 172 14.50 16.92 -58.25
CA GLY A 172 14.87 16.53 -59.62
C GLY A 172 13.86 15.57 -60.26
N GLU A 173 14.33 14.71 -61.15
CA GLU A 173 13.53 13.75 -61.92
C GLU A 173 13.43 12.39 -61.18
N LEU A 174 12.73 12.37 -60.05
CA LEU A 174 12.40 11.13 -59.34
C LEU A 174 10.95 10.75 -59.64
N ASP A 175 10.72 9.54 -60.17
CA ASP A 175 9.38 8.98 -60.33
C ASP A 175 8.78 8.67 -58.95
N LEU A 176 7.87 9.53 -58.52
CA LEU A 176 7.37 9.59 -57.15
C LEU A 176 5.84 9.52 -57.16
N ILE A 177 5.30 8.47 -56.54
CA ILE A 177 3.88 8.42 -56.21
C ILE A 177 3.71 9.26 -54.95
N SER A 178 2.89 10.31 -55.02
CA SER A 178 2.55 11.18 -53.90
C SER A 178 1.07 11.04 -53.58
N CYS A 179 0.75 10.79 -52.31
CA CYS A 179 -0.59 10.63 -51.78
C CYS A 179 -0.78 11.58 -50.58
N TYR A 180 -2.04 11.93 -50.30
CA TYR A 180 -2.43 12.83 -49.22
C TYR A 180 -1.66 14.15 -49.28
N GLU A 181 -1.60 14.76 -50.48
CA GLU A 181 -0.87 16.01 -50.77
C GLU A 181 0.64 15.95 -50.47
N GLY A 182 1.21 14.74 -50.44
CA GLY A 182 2.63 14.49 -50.18
C GLY A 182 2.95 14.09 -48.74
N ALA A 183 1.96 13.91 -47.87
CA ALA A 183 2.16 13.33 -46.53
C ALA A 183 2.60 11.85 -46.60
N LEU A 184 2.26 11.16 -47.70
CA LEU A 184 2.72 9.81 -48.00
C LEU A 184 3.33 9.81 -49.40
N VAL A 185 4.58 9.36 -49.52
CA VAL A 185 5.23 9.21 -50.82
C VAL A 185 5.86 7.84 -50.97
N ARG A 186 5.87 7.32 -52.20
CA ARG A 186 6.49 6.04 -52.54
C ARG A 186 7.26 6.15 -53.84
N PHE A 187 8.47 5.61 -53.84
CA PHE A 187 9.34 5.51 -55.01
C PHE A 187 10.16 4.23 -54.93
N ARG A 188 10.84 3.90 -56.03
CA ARG A 188 11.83 2.82 -56.06
C ARG A 188 13.23 3.40 -56.11
N ASP A 189 14.13 2.81 -55.34
CA ASP A 189 15.54 3.14 -55.33
C ASP A 189 16.34 1.87 -55.05
N ASP A 190 17.44 1.70 -55.79
CA ASP A 190 18.33 0.53 -55.71
C ASP A 190 17.62 -0.84 -55.62
N GLY A 191 16.56 -1.01 -56.42
CA GLY A 191 15.79 -2.27 -56.49
C GLY A 191 14.84 -2.55 -55.32
N ARG A 192 14.73 -1.65 -54.33
CA ARG A 192 13.74 -1.75 -53.23
C ARG A 192 12.66 -0.67 -53.32
N THR A 193 11.52 -0.92 -52.71
CA THR A 193 10.44 0.06 -52.57
C THR A 193 10.67 0.86 -51.30
N ILE A 194 10.73 2.19 -51.42
CA ILE A 194 10.82 3.10 -50.28
C ILE A 194 9.50 3.86 -50.16
N THR A 195 8.88 3.75 -48.99
CA THR A 195 7.69 4.51 -48.61
C THR A 195 8.05 5.44 -47.47
N VAL A 196 7.72 6.73 -47.58
CA VAL A 196 7.96 7.73 -46.54
C VAL A 196 6.64 8.35 -46.13
N VAL A 197 6.40 8.46 -44.82
CA VAL A 197 5.22 9.09 -44.24
C VAL A 197 5.65 10.22 -43.32
N GLY A 198 4.92 11.34 -43.36
CA GLY A 198 5.31 12.57 -42.67
C GLY A 198 4.86 12.69 -41.22
N SER A 199 4.12 11.71 -40.69
CA SER A 199 3.64 11.68 -39.30
C SER A 199 3.57 10.25 -38.81
N SER A 200 3.91 10.03 -37.54
CA SER A 200 3.72 8.76 -36.83
C SER A 200 2.35 8.64 -36.14
N ASP A 201 1.60 9.74 -35.98
CA ASP A 201 0.37 9.79 -35.18
C ASP A 201 -0.64 8.72 -35.60
N PHE A 202 -0.83 8.52 -36.91
CA PHE A 202 -1.80 7.55 -37.44
C PHE A 202 -1.49 6.08 -37.09
N MET A 203 -0.28 5.78 -36.62
CA MET A 203 0.18 4.44 -36.22
C MET A 203 0.16 4.23 -34.70
N THR A 204 -0.10 5.28 -33.91
CA THR A 204 -0.16 5.22 -32.44
C THR A 204 -1.51 4.68 -31.95
N ASN A 205 -1.55 4.12 -30.74
CA ASN A 205 -2.75 3.53 -30.15
C ASN A 205 -3.95 4.49 -30.16
N ASP A 206 -3.75 5.76 -29.81
CA ASP A 206 -4.80 6.80 -29.87
C ASP A 206 -5.15 7.18 -31.31
N GLY A 207 -4.14 7.28 -32.18
CA GLY A 207 -4.33 7.69 -33.57
C GLY A 207 -5.06 6.66 -34.43
N LEU A 208 -4.97 5.37 -34.11
CA LEU A 208 -5.68 4.30 -34.84
C LEU A 208 -7.21 4.46 -34.80
N LEU A 209 -7.76 5.11 -33.77
CA LEU A 209 -9.20 5.32 -33.60
C LEU A 209 -9.77 6.38 -34.56
N GLN A 210 -8.89 7.19 -35.16
CA GLN A 210 -9.31 8.21 -36.12
C GLN A 210 -9.62 7.60 -37.49
N GLU A 211 -10.47 8.30 -38.23
CA GLU A 211 -10.95 7.89 -39.56
C GLU A 211 -9.79 7.51 -40.49
N GLY A 212 -9.85 6.30 -41.06
CA GLY A 212 -8.88 5.74 -42.03
C GLY A 212 -7.49 5.38 -41.49
N ASN A 213 -7.10 5.86 -40.31
CA ASN A 213 -5.75 5.70 -39.77
C ASN A 213 -5.35 4.23 -39.58
N ALA A 214 -6.19 3.43 -38.92
CA ALA A 214 -5.91 2.00 -38.75
C ALA A 214 -5.81 1.24 -40.07
N ALA A 215 -6.67 1.56 -41.04
CA ALA A 215 -6.62 0.94 -42.36
C ALA A 215 -5.33 1.29 -43.10
N LEU A 216 -4.90 2.56 -43.07
CA LEU A 216 -3.64 2.98 -43.68
C LEU A 216 -2.45 2.32 -42.98
N ALA A 217 -2.40 2.36 -41.65
CA ALA A 217 -1.31 1.80 -40.85
C ALA A 217 -1.13 0.30 -41.12
N MET A 218 -2.22 -0.48 -41.10
CA MET A 218 -2.17 -1.89 -41.44
C MET A 218 -1.81 -2.15 -42.90
N ASN A 219 -2.33 -1.37 -43.85
CA ASN A 219 -2.02 -1.55 -45.27
C ASN A 219 -0.55 -1.24 -45.58
N LEU A 220 0.05 -0.24 -44.93
CA LEU A 220 1.43 0.15 -45.15
C LEU A 220 2.42 -0.80 -44.45
N ALA A 221 2.20 -1.09 -43.17
CA ALA A 221 3.09 -1.93 -42.35
C ALA A 221 2.87 -3.43 -42.59
N GLY A 222 1.71 -3.83 -43.12
CA GLY A 222 1.39 -5.20 -43.53
C GLY A 222 1.59 -5.45 -45.02
N ALA A 223 2.36 -4.61 -45.73
CA ALA A 223 2.59 -4.76 -47.16
C ALA A 223 3.41 -6.03 -47.50
N GLN A 224 4.23 -6.49 -46.56
CA GLN A 224 5.03 -7.72 -46.65
C GLN A 224 4.65 -8.67 -45.51
N PRO A 225 4.84 -10.00 -45.68
CA PRO A 225 4.48 -10.99 -44.65
C PRO A 225 5.35 -10.90 -43.39
N ARG A 226 6.52 -10.26 -43.46
CA ARG A 226 7.44 -10.07 -42.34
C ARG A 226 7.84 -8.61 -42.23
N LEU A 227 7.61 -8.03 -41.05
CA LEU A 227 7.91 -6.65 -40.71
C LEU A 227 8.96 -6.61 -39.60
N VAL A 228 10.09 -5.94 -39.86
CA VAL A 228 11.06 -5.58 -38.82
C VAL A 228 10.68 -4.19 -38.30
N TRP A 229 10.32 -4.09 -37.03
CA TRP A 229 9.91 -2.86 -36.37
C TRP A 229 11.09 -2.26 -35.61
N TYR A 230 11.62 -1.14 -36.09
CA TYR A 230 12.72 -0.43 -35.44
C TYR A 230 12.30 1.02 -35.11
N ALA A 231 12.02 1.25 -33.83
CA ALA A 231 11.62 2.54 -33.28
C ALA A 231 12.37 2.76 -31.96
N PRO A 232 13.63 3.25 -32.00
CA PRO A 232 14.42 3.47 -30.80
C PRO A 232 13.78 4.56 -29.92
N ASP A 233 13.86 4.40 -28.60
CA ASP A 233 13.38 5.37 -27.60
C ASP A 233 14.52 6.16 -26.92
N ARG A 234 15.77 5.84 -27.29
CA ARG A 234 17.01 6.40 -26.76
C ARG A 234 18.13 6.28 -27.78
N ILE A 235 19.18 7.08 -27.62
CA ILE A 235 20.36 7.04 -28.48
C ILE A 235 21.15 5.75 -28.19
N GLU A 236 21.42 4.95 -29.22
CA GLU A 236 22.24 3.75 -29.10
C GLU A 236 23.65 4.10 -28.61
N GLY A 237 24.12 3.43 -27.55
CA GLY A 237 25.43 3.67 -26.93
C GLY A 237 25.41 4.63 -25.75
N GLU A 238 24.30 5.34 -25.50
CA GLU A 238 24.11 6.10 -24.28
C GLU A 238 23.81 5.13 -23.13
N LYS A 239 24.81 4.91 -22.26
CA LYS A 239 24.60 4.13 -21.04
C LYS A 239 23.62 4.90 -20.17
N SER A 240 22.40 4.39 -20.05
CA SER A 240 21.41 4.90 -19.10
C SER A 240 22.07 5.06 -17.73
N SER A 241 22.02 6.28 -17.17
CA SER A 241 22.29 6.50 -15.75
C SER A 241 21.54 5.43 -14.97
N PRO A 242 22.16 4.80 -13.95
CA PRO A 242 21.50 3.75 -13.20
C PRO A 242 20.19 4.31 -12.65
N SER A 243 19.07 3.83 -13.19
CA SER A 243 17.74 4.17 -12.73
C SER A 243 17.75 3.98 -11.23
N SER A 244 17.44 5.04 -10.47
CA SER A 244 17.39 4.92 -9.03
C SER A 244 16.33 3.87 -8.70
N ILE A 245 16.48 3.13 -7.60
CA ILE A 245 15.50 2.09 -7.19
C ILE A 245 14.06 2.67 -7.13
N TYR A 246 13.93 3.98 -6.93
CA TYR A 246 12.66 4.71 -6.94
C TYR A 246 12.03 4.83 -8.33
N ASP A 247 12.80 4.83 -9.41
CA ASP A 247 12.30 4.88 -10.80
C ASP A 247 11.69 3.54 -11.25
N LEU A 248 12.01 2.45 -10.54
CA LEU A 248 11.39 1.14 -10.75
C LEU A 248 10.06 0.99 -10.00
N ILE A 249 9.69 1.94 -9.13
CA ILE A 249 8.43 1.90 -8.40
C ILE A 249 7.34 2.43 -9.34
N PRO A 250 6.38 1.60 -9.78
CA PRO A 250 5.36 2.04 -10.72
C PRO A 250 4.46 3.12 -10.07
N ALA A 251 4.03 4.10 -10.86
CA ALA A 251 3.32 5.29 -10.36
C ALA A 251 2.01 4.98 -9.58
N ASN A 252 1.44 3.79 -9.80
CA ASN A 252 0.27 3.28 -9.08
C ASN A 252 0.55 2.91 -7.61
N VAL A 253 1.80 2.71 -7.19
CA VAL A 253 2.14 2.44 -5.79
C VAL A 253 1.77 3.61 -4.88
N THR A 254 1.83 4.85 -5.40
CA THR A 254 1.39 6.05 -4.68
C THR A 254 -0.07 5.95 -4.23
N TRP A 255 -0.94 5.37 -5.07
CA TRP A 255 -2.35 5.14 -4.74
C TRP A 255 -2.52 4.06 -3.67
N ILE A 256 -1.72 2.99 -3.71
CA ILE A 256 -1.72 1.94 -2.67
C ILE A 256 -1.30 2.52 -1.32
N VAL A 257 -0.30 3.41 -1.28
CA VAL A 257 0.13 4.09 -0.06
C VAL A 257 -0.99 4.95 0.52
N TRP A 258 -1.69 5.73 -0.30
CA TRP A 258 -2.84 6.53 0.16
C TRP A 258 -3.99 5.67 0.70
N GLN A 259 -4.28 4.52 0.07
CA GLN A 259 -5.28 3.58 0.56
C GLN A 259 -4.87 2.96 1.90
N LEU A 260 -3.60 2.55 2.06
CA LEU A 260 -3.06 2.07 3.33
C LEU A 260 -3.18 3.15 4.42
N TRP A 261 -2.87 4.39 4.08
CA TRP A 261 -2.99 5.52 5.00
C TRP A 261 -4.45 5.74 5.46
N LEU A 262 -5.40 5.71 4.52
CA LEU A 262 -6.83 5.78 4.82
C LEU A 262 -7.29 4.62 5.72
N VAL A 263 -6.85 3.40 5.45
CA VAL A 263 -7.17 2.22 6.28
C VAL A 263 -6.64 2.41 7.70
N VAL A 264 -5.40 2.89 7.86
CA VAL A 264 -4.82 3.17 9.18
C VAL A 264 -5.64 4.22 9.92
N ILE A 265 -6.07 5.30 9.27
CA ILE A 265 -6.95 6.31 9.88
C ILE A 265 -8.27 5.70 10.31
N LEU A 266 -8.94 4.95 9.43
CA LEU A 266 -10.23 4.33 9.74
C LEU A 266 -10.13 3.37 10.92
N VAL A 267 -9.06 2.58 10.98
CA VAL A 267 -8.76 1.71 12.12
C VAL A 267 -8.50 2.52 13.39
N ALA A 268 -7.72 3.60 13.30
CA ALA A 268 -7.43 4.49 14.42
C ALA A 268 -8.71 5.17 14.95
N LEU A 269 -9.60 5.62 14.06
CA LEU A 269 -10.91 6.19 14.44
C LEU A 269 -11.83 5.13 15.05
N TRP A 270 -11.85 3.92 14.51
CA TRP A 270 -12.64 2.81 15.04
C TRP A 270 -12.15 2.38 16.43
N LYS A 271 -10.84 2.21 16.61
CA LYS A 271 -10.21 1.87 17.90
C LYS A 271 -10.24 3.05 18.89
N GLY A 272 -10.19 4.28 18.39
CA GLY A 272 -10.22 5.52 19.18
C GLY A 272 -11.61 5.89 19.71
N ARG A 273 -12.68 5.40 19.06
CA ARG A 273 -14.04 5.46 19.61
C ARG A 273 -14.15 4.54 20.83
N ARG A 274 -13.84 5.08 22.01
CA ARG A 274 -14.11 4.43 23.30
C ARG A 274 -15.58 4.02 23.38
N ILE A 275 -15.85 2.73 23.48
CA ILE A 275 -17.18 2.21 23.76
C ILE A 275 -17.45 2.41 25.25
N GLY A 276 -18.10 3.53 25.57
CA GLY A 276 -18.84 3.78 26.82
C GLY A 276 -18.03 3.88 28.12
N PRO A 277 -18.57 4.56 29.15
CA PRO A 277 -18.01 4.49 30.49
C PRO A 277 -18.09 3.04 31.00
N LEU A 278 -17.05 2.59 31.73
CA LEU A 278 -17.16 1.35 32.50
C LEU A 278 -18.36 1.52 33.43
N VAL A 279 -19.34 0.62 33.29
CA VAL A 279 -20.51 0.55 34.16
C VAL A 279 -20.00 0.56 35.60
N ALA A 280 -20.33 1.62 36.34
CA ALA A 280 -20.10 1.67 37.77
C ALA A 280 -21.11 0.71 38.39
N GLU A 281 -20.63 -0.45 38.83
CA GLU A 281 -21.43 -1.41 39.57
C GLU A 281 -21.80 -0.78 40.92
N GLU A 282 -23.10 -0.54 41.16
CA GLU A 282 -23.59 -0.05 42.45
C GLU A 282 -23.36 -1.14 43.51
N LEU A 283 -22.45 -0.90 44.46
CA LEU A 283 -22.31 -1.75 45.65
C LEU A 283 -23.46 -1.42 46.61
N PRO A 284 -24.42 -2.34 46.85
CA PRO A 284 -25.50 -2.08 47.77
C PRO A 284 -25.01 -2.32 49.21
N VAL A 285 -25.44 -1.45 50.11
CA VAL A 285 -25.36 -1.52 51.59
C VAL A 285 -24.16 -0.78 52.22
N VAL A 286 -24.48 0.38 52.81
CA VAL A 286 -23.67 1.05 53.84
C VAL A 286 -23.81 0.24 55.13
N VAL A 287 -22.84 -0.62 55.42
CA VAL A 287 -22.81 -1.34 56.71
C VAL A 287 -22.33 -0.38 57.79
N ARG A 288 -23.08 -0.22 58.88
CA ARG A 288 -22.68 0.63 60.01
C ARG A 288 -21.40 0.06 60.63
N ALA A 289 -20.40 0.91 60.89
CA ALA A 289 -19.10 0.48 61.40
C ALA A 289 -19.19 -0.38 62.68
N SER A 290 -20.23 -0.18 63.50
CA SER A 290 -20.52 -1.00 64.68
C SER A 290 -20.81 -2.46 64.36
N GLU A 291 -21.50 -2.76 63.26
CA GLU A 291 -21.85 -4.13 62.85
C GLU A 291 -20.60 -4.90 62.37
N THR A 292 -19.68 -4.22 61.68
CA THR A 292 -18.43 -4.82 61.21
C THR A 292 -17.49 -5.16 62.38
N VAL A 293 -17.43 -4.28 63.39
CA VAL A 293 -16.64 -4.52 64.61
C VAL A 293 -17.21 -5.66 65.43
N GLU A 294 -18.53 -5.69 65.64
CA GLU A 294 -19.18 -6.77 66.38
C GLU A 294 -19.07 -8.12 65.65
N GLY A 295 -19.28 -8.13 64.33
CA GLY A 295 -19.13 -9.32 63.50
C GLY A 295 -17.72 -9.89 63.56
N ARG A 296 -16.70 -9.03 63.47
CA ARG A 296 -15.29 -9.44 63.58
C ARG A 296 -14.94 -9.91 65.00
N GLY A 297 -15.49 -9.28 66.03
CA GLY A 297 -15.35 -9.71 67.43
C GLY A 297 -15.95 -11.10 67.67
N ARG A 298 -17.18 -11.35 67.19
CA ARG A 298 -17.83 -12.67 67.26
C ARG A 298 -17.02 -13.74 66.52
N LEU A 299 -16.41 -13.40 65.38
CA LEU A 299 -15.54 -14.30 64.62
C LEU A 299 -14.27 -14.68 65.41
N TYR A 300 -13.59 -13.71 66.02
CA TYR A 300 -12.41 -14.01 66.85
C TYR A 300 -12.75 -14.86 68.07
N ARG A 301 -13.90 -14.59 68.71
CA ARG A 301 -14.38 -15.36 69.85
C ARG A 301 -14.75 -16.80 69.47
N SER A 302 -15.50 -17.00 68.37
CA SER A 302 -15.93 -18.34 67.94
C SER A 302 -14.75 -19.25 67.56
N ARG A 303 -13.67 -18.67 67.03
CA ARG A 303 -12.44 -19.38 66.69
C ARG A 303 -11.39 -19.41 67.82
N ARG A 304 -11.71 -18.84 69.00
CA ARG A 304 -10.79 -18.71 70.15
C ARG A 304 -9.43 -18.08 69.76
N ALA A 305 -9.42 -17.18 68.79
CA ALA A 305 -8.22 -16.56 68.21
C ALA A 305 -7.73 -15.36 69.06
N ARG A 306 -7.34 -15.64 70.31
CA ARG A 306 -6.95 -14.64 71.32
C ARG A 306 -5.65 -13.93 70.98
N ASP A 307 -4.71 -14.67 70.42
CA ASP A 307 -3.44 -14.20 69.89
C ASP A 307 -3.66 -13.10 68.83
N ARG A 308 -4.53 -13.36 67.86
CA ARG A 308 -4.83 -12.40 66.78
C ARG A 308 -5.61 -11.20 67.27
N ALA A 309 -6.54 -11.41 68.21
CA ALA A 309 -7.29 -10.30 68.82
C ALA A 309 -6.36 -9.38 69.63
N ALA A 310 -5.46 -9.94 70.44
CA ALA A 310 -4.46 -9.19 71.19
C ALA A 310 -3.49 -8.42 70.28
N GLN A 311 -3.01 -9.07 69.22
CA GLN A 311 -2.14 -8.41 68.25
C GLN A 311 -2.86 -7.26 67.53
N ALA A 312 -4.11 -7.47 67.11
CA ALA A 312 -4.91 -6.42 66.47
C ALA A 312 -5.11 -5.21 67.39
N LEU A 313 -5.45 -5.43 68.67
CA LEU A 313 -5.58 -4.36 69.67
C LEU A 313 -4.25 -3.61 69.86
N ARG A 314 -3.14 -4.32 70.09
CA ARG A 314 -1.81 -3.72 70.25
C ARG A 314 -1.41 -2.90 69.02
N THR A 315 -1.61 -3.44 67.81
CA THR A 315 -1.30 -2.71 66.57
C THR A 315 -2.14 -1.44 66.42
N ALA A 316 -3.43 -1.48 66.75
CA ALA A 316 -4.30 -0.32 66.68
C ALA A 316 -3.92 0.74 67.73
N THR A 317 -3.60 0.33 68.95
CA THR A 317 -3.10 1.23 70.00
C THR A 317 -1.78 1.89 69.59
N LEU A 318 -0.83 1.12 69.06
CA LEU A 318 0.45 1.67 68.56
C LEU A 318 0.24 2.65 67.39
N GLN A 319 -0.64 2.34 66.45
CA GLN A 319 -0.97 3.24 65.33
C GLN A 319 -1.54 4.59 65.80
N ARG A 320 -2.22 4.63 66.95
CA ARG A 320 -2.74 5.88 67.54
C ARG A 320 -1.72 6.59 68.43
N LEU A 321 -0.90 5.85 69.16
CA LEU A 321 0.12 6.40 70.07
C LEU A 321 1.33 6.98 69.33
N VAL A 322 1.87 6.27 68.34
CA VAL A 322 3.14 6.63 67.67
C VAL A 322 3.10 8.05 67.06
N PRO A 323 2.06 8.46 66.30
CA PRO A 323 1.97 9.82 65.77
C PRO A 323 1.86 10.89 66.87
N ARG A 324 1.20 10.59 67.99
CA ARG A 324 0.99 11.54 69.11
C ARG A 324 2.24 11.76 69.95
N LEU A 325 3.13 10.78 69.98
CA LEU A 325 4.39 10.84 70.70
C LEU A 325 5.54 11.42 69.84
N GLY A 326 5.28 11.72 68.55
CA GLY A 326 6.31 12.21 67.62
C GLY A 326 7.38 11.17 67.29
N ILE A 327 7.10 9.89 67.53
CA ILE A 327 8.03 8.79 67.30
C ILE A 327 7.89 8.34 65.84
N GLY A 328 9.00 8.00 65.18
CA GLY A 328 8.98 7.49 63.81
C GLY A 328 8.18 6.18 63.69
N ALA A 329 7.49 5.98 62.56
CA ALA A 329 6.61 4.83 62.31
C ALA A 329 7.28 3.45 62.46
N ASN A 330 8.62 3.40 62.39
CA ASN A 330 9.44 2.19 62.51
C ASN A 330 10.32 2.18 63.77
N ALA A 331 9.97 2.92 64.82
CA ALA A 331 10.75 2.94 66.04
C ALA A 331 10.83 1.55 66.68
N ALA A 332 12.02 1.21 67.19
CA ALA A 332 12.24 -0.05 67.87
C ALA A 332 11.34 -0.15 69.13
N PRO A 333 10.84 -1.34 69.48
CA PRO A 333 9.96 -1.54 70.64
C PRO A 333 10.47 -0.90 71.96
N PRO A 334 11.78 -0.96 72.30
CA PRO A 334 12.28 -0.32 73.51
C PRO A 334 12.12 1.21 73.50
N ALA A 335 12.25 1.86 72.35
CA ALA A 335 12.09 3.31 72.22
C ALA A 335 10.63 3.71 72.51
N VAL A 336 9.67 2.97 71.96
CA VAL A 336 8.24 3.22 72.20
C VAL A 336 7.89 3.05 73.68
N VAL A 337 8.39 1.98 74.31
CA VAL A 337 8.16 1.72 75.74
C VAL A 337 8.71 2.85 76.61
N MET A 338 9.94 3.30 76.34
CA MET A 338 10.56 4.39 77.10
C MET A 338 9.79 5.71 76.95
N THR A 339 9.39 6.08 75.74
CA THR A 339 8.66 7.33 75.52
C THR A 339 7.26 7.31 76.15
N VAL A 340 6.56 6.17 76.08
CA VAL A 340 5.26 6.00 76.76
C VAL A 340 5.43 6.05 78.28
N ALA A 341 6.42 5.35 78.82
CA ALA A 341 6.68 5.32 80.26
C ALA A 341 7.06 6.70 80.80
N GLN A 342 7.88 7.47 80.07
CA GLN A 342 8.24 8.85 80.44
C GLN A 342 7.04 9.79 80.46
N ARG A 343 6.14 9.66 79.48
CA ARG A 343 4.97 10.54 79.36
C ARG A 343 3.87 10.20 80.36
N TRP A 344 3.65 8.92 80.63
CA TRP A 344 2.64 8.45 81.59
C TRP A 344 3.16 8.43 83.04
N GLY A 345 4.47 8.30 83.27
CA GLY A 345 5.05 8.11 84.60
C GLY A 345 4.88 6.70 85.17
N ALA A 346 4.60 5.70 84.32
CA ALA A 346 4.44 4.30 84.71
C ALA A 346 5.74 3.49 84.56
N ASP A 347 5.76 2.33 85.22
CA ASP A 347 6.87 1.37 85.10
C ASP A 347 7.06 0.91 83.64
N PRO A 348 8.28 1.08 83.06
CA PRO A 348 8.60 0.58 81.72
C PRO A 348 8.29 -0.89 81.48
N GLU A 349 8.47 -1.75 82.48
CA GLU A 349 8.20 -3.19 82.32
C GLU A 349 6.71 -3.47 82.18
N PHE A 350 5.86 -2.72 82.89
CA PHE A 350 4.42 -2.79 82.74
C PHE A 350 3.98 -2.42 81.32
N VAL A 351 4.52 -1.32 80.77
CA VAL A 351 4.23 -0.86 79.40
C VAL A 351 4.71 -1.88 78.37
N ARG A 352 5.92 -2.42 78.54
CA ARG A 352 6.50 -3.46 77.67
C ARG A 352 5.63 -4.70 77.64
N TYR A 353 5.18 -5.18 78.79
CA TYR A 353 4.36 -6.38 78.90
C TYR A 353 3.01 -6.23 78.18
N HIS A 354 2.34 -5.08 78.31
CA HIS A 354 1.04 -4.88 77.68
C HIS A 354 1.14 -4.60 76.17
N LEU A 355 2.13 -3.82 75.73
CA LEU A 355 2.29 -3.50 74.29
C LEU A 355 2.97 -4.60 73.48
N PHE A 356 3.92 -5.34 74.07
CA PHE A 356 4.79 -6.29 73.34
C PHE A 356 4.93 -7.66 74.03
N GLY A 357 4.18 -7.94 75.10
CA GLY A 357 4.26 -9.19 75.84
C GLY A 357 3.62 -10.40 75.16
N PRO A 358 3.62 -11.56 75.84
CA PRO A 358 3.05 -12.80 75.30
C PRO A 358 1.53 -12.68 75.01
N PRO A 359 0.98 -13.58 74.18
CA PRO A 359 -0.46 -13.62 73.92
C PRO A 359 -1.25 -14.04 75.18
N PRO A 360 -2.47 -13.51 75.38
CA PRO A 360 -3.31 -13.88 76.52
C PRO A 360 -3.81 -15.33 76.43
N ALA A 361 -3.80 -16.04 77.56
CA ALA A 361 -4.21 -17.44 77.64
C ALA A 361 -5.74 -17.59 77.73
N THR A 362 -6.40 -16.67 78.44
CA THR A 362 -7.86 -16.70 78.68
C THR A 362 -8.59 -15.48 78.09
N ASP A 363 -9.90 -15.59 77.93
CA ASP A 363 -10.75 -14.46 77.49
C ASP A 363 -10.71 -13.31 78.52
N ASN A 364 -10.53 -13.63 79.80
CA ASN A 364 -10.41 -12.63 80.86
C ASN A 364 -9.09 -11.85 80.75
N ASP A 365 -7.98 -12.55 80.45
CA ASP A 365 -6.68 -11.89 80.24
C ASP A 365 -6.71 -10.96 79.02
N LEU A 366 -7.45 -11.35 77.96
CA LEU A 366 -7.64 -10.50 76.78
C LEU A 366 -8.45 -9.23 77.11
N LEU A 367 -9.48 -9.34 77.96
CA LEU A 367 -10.25 -8.17 78.43
C LEU A 367 -9.41 -7.26 79.32
N GLN A 368 -8.58 -7.83 80.20
CA GLN A 368 -7.63 -7.06 81.01
C GLN A 368 -6.61 -6.34 80.13
N LEU A 369 -6.06 -7.01 79.12
CA LEU A 369 -5.17 -6.41 78.14
C LEU A 369 -5.86 -5.24 77.40
N ALA A 370 -7.10 -5.43 76.93
CA ALA A 370 -7.84 -4.37 76.25
C ALA A 370 -8.05 -3.12 77.13
N ARG A 371 -8.38 -3.32 78.42
CA ARG A 371 -8.52 -2.22 79.39
C ARG A 371 -7.18 -1.54 79.65
N ALA A 372 -6.11 -2.30 79.88
CA ALA A 372 -4.78 -1.74 80.10
C ALA A 372 -4.28 -0.93 78.88
N LEU A 373 -4.57 -1.39 77.66
CA LEU A 373 -4.23 -0.64 76.44
C LEU A 373 -5.04 0.65 76.30
N ASP A 374 -6.33 0.65 76.65
CA ASP A 374 -7.16 1.87 76.69
C ASP A 374 -6.70 2.84 77.76
N ASP A 375 -6.31 2.35 78.94
CA ASP A 375 -5.76 3.17 80.02
C ASP A 375 -4.43 3.80 79.63
N ILE A 376 -3.52 3.04 79.00
CA ILE A 376 -2.27 3.58 78.44
C ILE A 376 -2.57 4.68 77.41
N GLU A 377 -3.50 4.42 76.47
CA GLU A 377 -3.87 5.40 75.44
C GLU A 377 -4.46 6.69 76.04
N ARG A 378 -5.35 6.54 77.02
CA ARG A 378 -6.02 7.66 77.70
C ARG A 378 -5.01 8.50 78.47
N GLN A 379 -4.15 7.87 79.26
CA GLN A 379 -3.18 8.60 80.10
C GLN A 379 -2.17 9.36 79.25
N VAL A 380 -1.63 8.75 78.18
CA VAL A 380 -0.72 9.43 77.24
C VAL A 380 -1.38 10.60 76.50
N THR A 381 -2.70 10.55 76.31
CA THR A 381 -3.46 11.60 75.62
C THR A 381 -3.85 12.77 76.54
N HIS A 382 -4.06 12.50 77.84
CA HIS A 382 -4.44 13.53 78.82
C HIS A 382 -3.24 14.16 79.55
N SER A 383 -2.04 13.57 79.45
CA SER A 383 -0.74 14.14 79.88
C SER A 383 -0.07 14.95 78.77
#